data_AF-A0ABD1HN41-F1
#
_entry.id   AF-A0ABD1HN41-F1
#
_cell.length_a   1.000
_cell.length_b   1.000
_cell.length_c   1.000
_cell.angle_alpha   90.00
_cell.angle_beta   90.00
_cell.angle_gamma   90.00
#
_symmetry.space_group_name_H-M   'P 1'
#
loop_
_entity.id
_entity.type
_entity.pdbx_description
1 polymer ?
#
loop_
_entity_poly.entity_id
_entity_poly.type
_entity_poly.pdbx_seq_one_letter_code
_entity_poly.pdbx_strand_id
1 'polypeptide(L)'
;MNKSPNIYSNFVFQAAVPKFLQLHLDPASSNTLPASGDGSITQMLRVSNSQHGKKSLVMRMRINYKTNNKDVLEEGQINNFPRGL
;
A
#
# COMPACT_ATOMS: atom_id res chain seq x y z
N MET A 1 -7.33 -7.69 -3.90
CA MET A 1 -8.16 -7.78 -5.12
C MET A 1 -9.39 -6.91 -4.92
N ASN A 2 -9.86 -6.21 -5.94
CA ASN A 2 -11.09 -5.40 -5.86
C ASN A 2 -12.30 -6.29 -6.11
N LYS A 3 -13.17 -6.47 -5.10
CA LYS A 3 -14.40 -7.28 -5.22
C LYS A 3 -15.63 -6.47 -5.62
N SER A 4 -15.49 -5.16 -5.81
CA SER A 4 -16.58 -4.31 -6.31
C SER A 4 -16.80 -4.54 -7.81
N PRO A 5 -17.98 -4.18 -8.35
CA PRO A 5 -18.25 -4.30 -9.79
C PRO A 5 -17.58 -3.19 -10.63
N ASN A 6 -16.92 -2.21 -10.01
CA ASN A 6 -16.33 -1.08 -10.71
C ASN A 6 -14.82 -1.23 -10.83
N ILE A 7 -14.26 -0.81 -11.95
CA ILE A 7 -12.80 -0.73 -12.13
C ILE A 7 -12.27 0.44 -11.29
N TYR A 8 -11.13 0.24 -10.65
CA TYR A 8 -10.40 1.33 -9.99
C TYR A 8 -9.26 1.78 -10.90
N SER A 9 -9.35 2.99 -11.42
CA SER A 9 -8.32 3.58 -12.30
C SER A 9 -7.45 4.58 -11.54
N ASN A 10 -6.30 4.94 -12.11
CA ASN A 10 -5.33 5.84 -11.50
C ASN A 10 -4.97 5.45 -10.05
N PHE A 11 -4.89 4.14 -9.80
CA PHE A 11 -4.57 3.57 -8.51
C PHE A 11 -3.13 3.94 -8.15
N VAL A 12 -2.95 4.57 -7.01
CA VAL A 12 -1.67 4.96 -6.43
C VAL A 12 -1.63 4.52 -4.98
N PHE A 13 -0.67 3.65 -4.66
CA PHE A 13 -0.35 3.29 -3.28
C PHE A 13 0.86 4.11 -2.82
N GLN A 14 0.74 4.69 -1.64
CA GLN A 14 1.79 5.44 -0.98
C GLN A 14 1.96 4.91 0.44
N ALA A 15 3.20 4.91 0.92
CA ALA A 15 3.53 4.50 2.26
C ALA A 15 4.55 5.45 2.89
N ALA A 16 4.42 5.63 4.20
CA ALA A 16 5.35 6.38 5.02
C ALA A 16 5.68 5.58 6.28
N VAL A 17 6.95 5.65 6.69
CA VAL A 17 7.46 4.99 7.90
C VAL A 17 8.12 6.02 8.82
N PRO A 18 8.17 5.78 10.14
CA PRO A 18 8.97 6.59 11.06
C PRO A 18 10.46 6.65 10.67
N LYS A 19 11.15 7.71 11.10
CA LYS A 19 12.55 8.00 10.73
C LYS A 19 13.59 6.90 11.03
N PHE A 20 13.31 5.98 11.97
CA PHE A 20 14.24 4.88 12.27
C PHE A 20 14.15 3.72 11.26
N LEU A 21 13.16 3.78 10.36
CA LEU A 21 12.97 2.92 9.22
C LEU A 21 13.29 3.70 7.95
N GLN A 22 13.85 3.01 6.96
CA GLN A 22 13.97 3.51 5.60
C GLN A 22 13.04 2.69 4.71
N LEU A 23 12.38 3.37 3.76
CA LEU A 23 11.41 2.76 2.86
C LEU A 23 11.84 3.01 1.41
N HIS A 24 11.93 1.94 0.63
CA HIS A 24 12.00 2.02 -0.83
C HIS A 24 10.76 1.37 -1.43
N LEU A 25 10.09 2.09 -2.32
CA LEU A 25 8.88 1.63 -3.00
C LEU A 25 9.14 1.59 -4.50
N ASP A 26 9.13 0.39 -5.06
CA ASP A 26 9.29 0.19 -6.51
C ASP A 26 8.01 0.63 -7.24
N PRO A 27 8.06 0.87 -8.56
CA PRO A 27 6.85 1.11 -9.34
C PRO A 27 5.83 -0.02 -9.20
N ALA A 28 4.54 0.33 -9.21
CA ALA A 28 3.47 -0.65 -9.24
C ALA A 28 3.41 -1.36 -10.61
N SER A 29 2.97 -2.62 -10.62
CA SER A 29 2.82 -3.40 -11.86
C SER A 29 1.74 -2.85 -12.81
N SER A 30 0.79 -2.10 -12.27
CA SER A 30 -0.28 -1.41 -13.00
C SER A 30 -0.84 -0.29 -12.12
N ASN A 31 -1.54 0.66 -12.74
CA ASN A 31 -2.31 1.70 -12.08
C ASN A 31 -3.84 1.47 -12.22
N THR A 32 -4.25 0.31 -12.72
CA THR A 32 -5.65 -0.05 -12.91
C THR A 32 -5.92 -1.39 -12.24
N LEU A 33 -6.88 -1.42 -11.33
CA LEU A 33 -7.31 -2.62 -10.61
C LEU A 33 -8.68 -3.06 -11.17
N PRO A 34 -8.75 -4.22 -11.85
CA PRO A 34 -9.99 -4.72 -12.43
C PRO A 34 -11.11 -4.94 -11.42
N ALA A 35 -12.35 -4.91 -11.90
CA ALA A 35 -13.53 -5.22 -11.12
C ALA A 35 -13.63 -6.71 -10.78
N SER A 36 -14.58 -7.07 -9.91
CA SER A 36 -15.06 -8.44 -9.67
C SER A 36 -14.01 -9.46 -9.21
N GLY A 37 -12.84 -8.99 -8.79
CA GLY A 37 -11.73 -9.81 -8.35
C GLY A 37 -10.81 -10.29 -9.47
N ASP A 38 -10.98 -9.80 -10.70
CA ASP A 38 -10.28 -10.28 -11.90
C ASP A 38 -8.89 -9.65 -12.05
N GLY A 39 -8.09 -9.69 -10.98
CA GLY A 39 -6.70 -9.25 -11.02
C GLY A 39 -6.21 -8.57 -9.74
N SER A 40 -4.95 -8.17 -9.80
CA SER A 40 -4.24 -7.52 -8.70
C SER A 40 -3.19 -6.55 -9.21
N ILE A 41 -2.98 -5.47 -8.46
CA ILE A 41 -1.79 -4.65 -8.56
C ILE A 41 -0.78 -5.20 -7.54
N THR A 42 0.47 -5.34 -7.97
CA THR A 42 1.58 -5.74 -7.12
C THR A 42 2.62 -4.62 -7.10
N GLN A 43 3.19 -4.36 -5.93
CA GLN A 43 4.21 -3.34 -5.76
C GLN A 43 5.20 -3.80 -4.70
N MET A 44 6.49 -3.75 -5.01
CA MET A 44 7.51 -4.19 -4.07
C MET A 44 7.93 -3.07 -3.14
N LEU A 45 7.97 -3.38 -1.85
CA LEU A 45 8.30 -2.45 -0.79
C LEU A 45 9.44 -3.06 0.04
N ARG A 46 10.57 -2.36 0.13
CA ARG A 46 11.73 -2.77 0.93
C ARG A 46 11.84 -1.83 2.14
N VAL A 47 11.96 -2.42 3.32
CA VAL A 47 12.14 -1.68 4.57
C VAL A 47 13.45 -2.06 5.20
N SER A 48 14.25 -1.06 5.57
CA SER A 48 15.45 -1.24 6.38
C SER A 48 15.18 -0.73 7.79
N ASN A 49 15.38 -1.57 8.82
CA ASN A 49 15.13 -1.22 10.22
C ASN A 49 16.44 -1.10 11.02
N SER A 50 16.84 0.14 11.32
CA SER A 50 18.04 0.42 12.13
C SER A 50 17.88 0.05 13.62
N GLN A 51 16.65 -0.20 14.08
CA GLN A 51 16.31 -0.54 15.47
C GLN A 51 15.59 -1.89 15.55
N HIS A 52 15.97 -2.83 14.69
CA HIS A 52 15.44 -4.19 14.68
C HIS A 52 15.52 -4.83 16.07
N GLY A 53 14.42 -5.48 16.50
CA GLY A 53 14.27 -6.06 17.84
C GLY A 53 14.02 -5.07 18.99
N LYS A 54 14.19 -3.76 18.78
CA LYS A 54 13.95 -2.70 19.80
C LYS A 54 12.66 -1.92 19.54
N LYS A 55 12.38 -1.60 18.28
CA LYS A 55 11.16 -0.91 17.86
C LYS A 55 10.45 -1.72 16.77
N SER A 56 9.15 -1.91 16.96
CA SER A 56 8.29 -2.58 15.99
C SER A 56 8.19 -1.79 14.69
N LEU A 57 8.09 -2.52 13.58
CA LEU A 57 7.73 -1.95 12.28
C LEU A 57 6.33 -1.34 12.36
N VAL A 58 6.18 -0.13 11.85
CA VAL A 58 4.90 0.56 11.70
C VAL A 58 4.92 1.36 10.42
N MET A 59 3.78 1.43 9.74
CA MET A 59 3.65 2.09 8.45
C MET A 59 2.32 2.82 8.39
N ARG A 60 2.32 4.03 7.83
CA ARG A 60 1.10 4.70 7.36
C ARG A 60 0.97 4.45 5.87
N MET A 61 -0.21 4.07 5.43
CA MET A 61 -0.54 3.91 4.02
C MET A 61 -1.57 4.94 3.58
N ARG A 62 -1.49 5.31 2.32
CA ARG A 62 -2.48 6.11 1.61
C ARG A 62 -2.72 5.48 0.25
N ILE A 63 -3.99 5.29 -0.10
CA ILE A 63 -4.42 4.76 -1.39
C ILE A 63 -5.31 5.82 -2.05
N ASN A 64 -5.00 6.15 -3.30
CA ASN A 64 -5.84 7.01 -4.13
C ASN A 64 -6.22 6.26 -5.40
N TYR A 65 -7.47 6.36 -5.81
CA TYR A 65 -7.95 5.81 -7.08
C TYR A 65 -9.24 6.51 -7.51
N LYS A 66 -9.65 6.27 -8.76
CA LYS A 66 -10.93 6.71 -9.30
C LYS A 66 -11.86 5.51 -9.49
N THR A 67 -13.12 5.67 -9.10
CA THR A 67 -14.20 4.73 -9.41
C THR A 67 -15.42 5.51 -9.85
N ASN A 68 -16.04 5.13 -10.97
CA ASN A 68 -17.18 5.85 -11.56
C ASN A 68 -16.94 7.37 -11.69
N ASN A 69 -15.72 7.72 -12.17
CA ASN A 69 -15.23 9.09 -12.34
C ASN A 69 -15.14 9.94 -11.05
N LYS A 70 -15.25 9.33 -9.87
CA LYS A 70 -15.06 9.99 -8.57
C LYS A 70 -13.73 9.59 -7.96
N ASP A 71 -13.00 10.57 -7.44
CA ASP A 71 -11.79 10.35 -6.66
C ASP A 71 -12.14 9.75 -5.29
N VAL A 72 -11.39 8.73 -4.89
CA VAL A 72 -11.49 8.06 -3.59
C VAL A 72 -10.13 8.07 -2.93
N LEU A 73 -10.11 8.46 -1.65
CA LEU A 73 -8.94 8.48 -0.80
C LEU A 73 -9.17 7.59 0.41
N GLU A 74 -8.28 6.63 0.61
CA GLU A 74 -8.25 5.76 1.78
C GLU A 74 -6.91 5.93 2.50
N GLU A 75 -6.95 6.00 3.83
CA GLU A 75 -5.76 6.12 4.67
C GLU A 75 -5.84 5.11 5.81
N GLY A 76 -4.67 4.60 6.21
CA GLY A 76 -4.60 3.59 7.26
C GLY A 76 -3.24 3.49 7.90
N GLN A 77 -3.19 2.85 9.06
CA GLN A 77 -1.95 2.54 9.76
C GLN A 77 -1.83 1.03 9.93
N ILE A 78 -0.69 0.48 9.52
CA ILE A 78 -0.29 -0.90 9.80
C ILE A 78 0.65 -0.87 10.99
N ASN A 79 0.22 -1.45 12.11
CA ASN A 79 1.02 -1.61 13.33
C ASN A 79 1.07 -3.07 13.81
N ASN A 80 0.50 -3.99 13.04
CA ASN A 80 0.37 -5.41 13.33
C ASN A 80 1.30 -6.27 12.46
N PHE A 81 2.48 -5.75 12.10
CA PHE A 81 3.49 -6.55 11.41
C PHE A 81 3.89 -7.76 12.27
N PRO A 82 4.05 -8.96 11.67
CA PRO A 82 4.51 -10.15 12.38
C PRO A 82 5.78 -9.89 13.19
N ARG A 83 5.89 -10.54 14.36
CA ARG A 83 7.09 -10.46 15.19
C ARG A 83 8.25 -11.16 14.49
N GLY A 84 9.44 -10.56 14.56
CA GLY A 84 10.67 -11.13 13.99
C GLY A 84 10.95 -10.76 12.53
N LEU A 85 10.15 -9.85 11.95
CA LEU A 85 10.47 -9.14 10.70
C LEU A 85 11.38 -7.93 10.94
#